data_AF-A0A842UYH6-F1
#
_entry.id   AF-A0A842UYH6-F1
#
_cell.length_a   1.000
_cell.length_b   1.000
_cell.length_c   1.000
_cell.angle_alpha   90.00
_cell.angle_beta   90.00
_cell.angle_gamma   90.00
#
_symmetry.space_group_name_H-M   'P 1'
#
loop_
_entity.id
_entity.type
_entity.pdbx_description
1 polymer ?
#
loop_
_entity_poly.entity_id
_entity_poly.type
_entity_poly.pdbx_seq_one_letter_code
_entity_poly.pdbx_strand_id
1 'polypeptide(L)'
;MPELPDVEIFRKYAAKALNKKIKEISVKEKKLVKVSESTLRKHMLGKRFTSTSRHGKYLFLKISGGSVLVLHFGMTGELAYCKKKDREKSKGSKEDRKDKDREKGKEMGEHKPR
;
A
#
# COMPACT_ATOMS: atom_id res chain seq x y z
N MET A 1 -3.46 5.03 16.90
CA MET A 1 -4.02 6.30 16.42
C MET A 1 -2.85 7.20 16.13
N PRO A 2 -2.61 7.63 14.88
CA PRO A 2 -1.53 8.57 14.59
C PRO A 2 -1.89 9.90 15.25
N GLU A 3 -1.01 10.37 16.12
CA GLU A 3 -1.15 11.64 16.81
C GLU A 3 -0.80 12.81 15.88
N LEU A 4 -1.06 14.05 16.32
CA LEU A 4 -0.70 15.25 15.55
C LEU A 4 0.76 15.27 15.06
N PRO A 5 1.77 14.82 15.85
CA PRO A 5 3.14 14.69 15.39
C PRO A 5 3.29 13.69 14.22
N ASP A 6 2.57 12.58 14.24
CA ASP A 6 2.66 11.53 13.22
C ASP A 6 2.15 12.04 11.87
N VAL A 7 1.04 12.79 11.87
CA VAL A 7 0.50 13.36 10.63
C VAL A 7 1.44 14.41 10.06
N GLU A 8 2.18 15.14 10.89
CA GLU A 8 3.22 16.07 10.43
C GLU A 8 4.43 15.32 9.82
N ILE A 9 4.80 14.17 10.39
CA ILE A 9 5.79 13.25 9.79
C ILE A 9 5.30 12.77 8.42
N PHE A 10 4.04 12.33 8.32
CA PHE A 10 3.45 11.93 7.04
C PHE A 10 3.42 13.08 6.02
N ARG A 11 3.17 14.32 6.45
CA ARG A 11 3.23 15.49 5.56
C ARG A 11 4.63 15.69 4.98
N LYS A 12 5.67 15.64 5.83
CA LYS A 12 7.08 15.74 5.40
C LYS A 12 7.47 14.56 4.52
N TYR A 13 6.97 13.36 4.83
CA TYR A 13 7.25 12.17 4.07
C TYR A 13 6.57 12.18 2.69
N ALA A 14 5.32 12.62 2.61
CA ALA A 14 4.58 12.84 1.37
C ALA A 14 5.24 13.90 0.47
N ALA A 15 5.96 14.87 1.06
CA ALA A 15 6.69 15.88 0.31
C ALA A 15 7.74 15.27 -0.63
N LYS A 16 8.26 14.06 -0.32
CA LYS A 16 9.18 13.31 -1.20
C LYS A 16 8.55 12.88 -2.52
N ALA A 17 7.21 12.87 -2.60
CA ALA A 17 6.45 12.56 -3.80
C ALA A 17 6.06 13.79 -4.63
N LEU A 18 6.37 15.01 -4.15
CA LEU A 18 6.10 16.25 -4.89
C LEU A 18 6.85 16.28 -6.21
N ASN A 19 6.25 16.99 -7.17
CA ASN A 19 6.79 17.16 -8.51
C ASN A 19 7.15 15.82 -9.16
N LYS A 20 6.41 14.74 -8.92
CA LYS A 20 6.53 13.46 -9.65
C LYS A 20 5.25 13.16 -10.40
N LYS A 21 5.37 12.65 -11.63
CA LYS A 21 4.22 12.31 -12.48
C LYS A 21 3.57 11.02 -11.97
N ILE A 22 2.26 11.07 -11.73
CA ILE A 22 1.44 9.94 -11.33
C ILE A 22 1.21 9.09 -12.59
N LYS A 23 1.82 7.91 -12.65
CA LYS A 23 1.75 7.01 -13.81
C LYS A 23 0.68 5.93 -13.68
N GLU A 24 0.36 5.54 -12.46
CA GLU A 24 -0.57 4.45 -12.16
C GLU A 24 -1.27 4.75 -10.84
N ILE A 25 -2.52 4.30 -10.74
CA ILE A 25 -3.35 4.40 -9.53
C ILE A 25 -4.05 3.05 -9.40
N SER A 26 -3.96 2.47 -8.20
CA SER A 26 -4.62 1.22 -7.87
C SER A 26 -5.30 1.36 -6.50
N VAL A 27 -6.57 0.97 -6.42
CA VAL A 27 -7.36 0.97 -5.18
C VAL A 27 -7.62 -0.48 -4.79
N LYS A 28 -6.99 -0.94 -3.71
CA LYS A 28 -7.17 -2.31 -3.22
C LYS A 28 -8.50 -2.50 -2.48
N GLU A 29 -8.87 -1.53 -1.65
CA GLU A 29 -10.07 -1.58 -0.82
C GLU A 29 -10.96 -0.38 -1.13
N LYS A 30 -12.11 -0.63 -1.78
CA LYS A 30 -13.02 0.44 -2.22
C LYS A 30 -13.67 1.16 -1.05
N LYS A 31 -13.86 0.49 0.11
CA LYS A 31 -14.47 1.10 1.30
C LYS A 31 -13.64 2.25 1.89
N LEU A 32 -12.34 2.30 1.60
CA LEU A 32 -11.45 3.36 2.08
C LEU A 32 -11.45 4.62 1.21
N VAL A 33 -12.02 4.55 0.01
CA VAL A 33 -12.03 5.65 -0.96
C VAL A 33 -13.47 6.10 -1.18
N LYS A 34 -13.75 7.39 -0.93
CA LYS A 34 -15.10 7.97 -1.09
C LYS A 34 -15.51 8.21 -2.54
N VAL A 35 -14.61 7.99 -3.49
CA VAL A 35 -14.80 8.22 -4.93
C VAL A 35 -14.44 6.97 -5.73
N SER A 36 -14.98 6.84 -6.93
CA SER A 36 -14.64 5.74 -7.83
C SER A 36 -13.19 5.83 -8.30
N GLU A 37 -12.58 4.68 -8.60
CA GLU A 37 -11.23 4.62 -9.17
C GLU A 37 -11.14 5.38 -10.50
N SER A 38 -12.20 5.35 -11.31
CA SER A 38 -12.30 6.14 -12.56
C SER A 38 -12.18 7.64 -12.28
N THR A 39 -12.82 8.14 -11.23
CA THR A 39 -12.72 9.55 -10.82
C THR A 39 -11.29 9.89 -10.40
N LEU A 40 -10.64 9.02 -9.61
CA LEU A 40 -9.23 9.22 -9.25
C LEU A 40 -8.32 9.28 -10.48
N ARG A 41 -8.50 8.34 -11.42
CA ARG A 41 -7.72 8.31 -12.67
C ARG A 41 -7.93 9.59 -13.49
N LYS A 42 -9.17 10.03 -13.68
CA LYS A 42 -9.49 11.29 -14.38
C LYS A 42 -8.82 12.51 -13.74
N HIS A 43 -8.80 12.58 -12.42
CA HIS A 43 -8.31 13.77 -11.71
C HIS A 43 -6.82 13.76 -11.38
N MET A 44 -6.17 12.59 -11.38
CA MET A 44 -4.79 12.45 -10.90
C MET A 44 -3.83 11.84 -11.91
N LEU A 45 -4.29 10.99 -12.84
CA LEU A 45 -3.39 10.29 -13.77
C LEU A 45 -2.69 11.30 -14.70
N GLY A 46 -1.39 11.13 -14.89
CA GLY A 46 -0.56 12.03 -15.69
C GLY A 46 -0.24 13.38 -15.04
N LYS A 47 -0.84 13.70 -13.89
CA LYS A 47 -0.58 14.92 -13.13
C LYS A 47 0.51 14.72 -12.08
N ARG A 48 0.85 15.77 -11.33
CA ARG A 48 1.88 15.76 -10.28
C ARG A 48 1.32 16.36 -8.99
N PHE A 49 1.84 15.94 -7.85
CA PHE A 49 1.60 16.65 -6.60
C PHE A 49 2.41 17.94 -6.55
N THR A 50 1.78 19.06 -6.21
CA THR A 50 2.40 20.40 -6.20
C THR A 50 2.74 20.89 -4.79
N SER A 51 1.92 20.56 -3.80
CA SER A 51 2.20 20.91 -2.40
C SER A 51 1.55 19.93 -1.43
N THR A 52 2.10 19.83 -0.23
CA THR A 52 1.51 19.08 0.89
C THR A 52 1.18 20.02 2.04
N SER A 53 -0.01 19.89 2.62
CA SER A 53 -0.43 20.66 3.79
C SER A 53 -1.19 19.76 4.76
N ARG A 54 -1.21 20.11 6.03
CA ARG A 54 -1.93 19.38 7.07
C ARG A 54 -2.93 20.30 7.74
N HIS A 55 -4.10 19.78 8.05
CA HIS A 55 -5.06 20.45 8.93
C HIS A 55 -5.60 19.42 9.92
N GLY A 56 -5.25 19.58 11.20
CA GLY A 56 -5.56 18.58 12.24
C GLY A 56 -5.02 17.19 11.86
N LYS A 57 -5.92 16.23 11.74
CA LYS A 57 -5.64 14.82 11.41
C LYS A 57 -5.73 14.50 9.91
N TYR A 58 -5.90 15.53 9.08
CA TYR A 58 -6.03 15.39 7.63
C TYR A 58 -4.76 15.85 6.93
N LEU A 59 -4.31 15.05 5.96
CA LEU A 59 -3.24 15.39 5.04
C LEU A 59 -3.83 15.75 3.67
N PHE A 60 -3.40 16.88 3.12
CA PHE A 60 -3.85 17.41 1.84
C PHE A 60 -2.69 17.38 0.85
N LEU A 61 -2.94 16.82 -0.33
CA LEU A 61 -2.00 16.75 -1.44
C LEU A 61 -2.61 17.50 -2.62
N LYS A 62 -2.09 18.69 -2.92
CA LYS A 62 -2.54 19.45 -4.09
C LYS A 62 -1.99 18.82 -5.37
N ILE A 63 -2.79 18.79 -6.41
CA ILE A 63 -2.49 18.15 -7.69
C ILE A 63 -2.48 19.20 -8.79
N SER A 64 -1.54 19.12 -9.72
CA SER A 64 -1.49 19.98 -10.91
C SER A 64 -2.81 19.84 -11.68
N GLY A 65 -3.56 20.94 -11.82
CA GLY A 65 -4.93 20.94 -12.35
C GLY A 65 -6.03 21.20 -11.31
N GLY A 66 -5.67 21.69 -10.11
CA GLY A 66 -6.60 22.28 -9.14
C GLY A 66 -7.29 21.30 -8.18
N SER A 67 -7.18 19.99 -8.43
CA SER A 67 -7.73 18.97 -7.53
C SER A 67 -6.86 18.79 -6.27
N VAL A 68 -7.48 18.35 -5.17
CA VAL A 68 -6.79 18.04 -3.90
C VAL A 68 -7.17 16.65 -3.45
N LEU A 69 -6.17 15.81 -3.16
CA LEU A 69 -6.37 14.53 -2.50
C LEU A 69 -6.29 14.73 -0.98
N VAL A 70 -7.31 14.28 -0.26
CA VAL A 70 -7.38 14.35 1.19
C VAL A 70 -7.23 12.94 1.75
N LEU A 71 -6.29 12.77 2.67
CA LEU A 71 -6.01 11.52 3.35
C LEU A 71 -6.33 11.66 4.84
N HIS A 72 -7.08 10.70 5.37
CA HIS A 72 -7.39 10.56 6.78
C HIS A 72 -6.94 9.18 7.23
N PHE A 73 -5.98 9.11 8.14
CA PHE A 73 -5.28 7.87 8.49
C PHE A 73 -6.05 6.99 9.51
N GLY A 74 -7.11 7.50 10.15
CA GLY A 74 -7.84 6.72 11.16
C GLY A 74 -6.92 6.32 12.32
N MET A 75 -7.03 5.07 12.81
CA MET A 75 -6.24 4.60 13.96
C MET A 75 -4.91 3.94 13.57
N THR A 76 -4.82 3.33 12.39
CA THR A 76 -3.70 2.45 11.96
C THR A 76 -3.20 2.77 10.55
N GLY A 77 -3.72 3.83 9.92
CA GLY A 77 -3.29 4.22 8.58
C GLY A 77 -1.84 4.68 8.57
N GLU A 78 -1.12 4.23 7.55
CA GLU A 78 0.30 4.53 7.35
C GLU A 78 0.51 5.07 5.94
N LEU A 79 1.53 5.91 5.76
CA LEU A 79 1.99 6.39 4.46
C LEU A 79 3.38 5.85 4.15
N ALA A 80 3.49 5.03 3.10
CA ALA A 80 4.76 4.48 2.62
C ALA A 80 5.16 5.04 1.25
N TYR A 81 6.45 5.33 1.07
CA TYR A 81 7.05 5.80 -0.17
C TYR A 81 8.12 4.77 -0.58
N CYS A 82 7.73 3.87 -1.47
CA CYS A 82 8.64 2.84 -1.97
C CYS A 82 9.35 3.31 -3.24
N LYS A 83 10.69 3.21 -3.27
CA LYS A 83 11.43 3.29 -4.54
C LYS A 83 11.45 1.91 -5.19
N LYS A 84 11.60 1.86 -6.51
CA LYS A 84 11.57 0.61 -7.30
C LYS A 84 12.58 -0.44 -6.79
N LYS A 85 13.71 -0.01 -6.20
CA LYS A 85 14.74 -0.89 -5.59
C LYS A 85 14.32 -1.54 -4.26
N ASP A 86 13.30 -1.03 -3.56
CA ASP A 86 12.84 -1.58 -2.27
C ASP A 86 11.77 -2.66 -2.43
N ARG A 87 11.17 -2.78 -3.64
CA ARG A 87 10.08 -3.72 -3.92
C ARG A 87 10.54 -5.18 -3.99
N GLU A 88 11.83 -5.42 -4.15
CA GLU A 88 12.42 -6.78 -4.16
C GLU A 88 12.58 -7.34 -2.75
N LYS A 89 12.73 -6.49 -1.72
CA LYS A 89 12.90 -6.96 -0.32
C LYS A 89 11.58 -7.25 0.41
N SER A 90 10.45 -6.77 -0.10
CA SER A 90 9.15 -6.84 0.60
C SER A 90 8.22 -7.97 0.10
N LYS A 91 8.70 -8.84 -0.80
CA LYS A 91 7.95 -10.02 -1.28
C LYS A 91 8.24 -11.32 -0.49
N GLY A 92 9.14 -11.32 0.49
CA GLY A 92 9.55 -12.52 1.22
C GLY A 92 9.17 -12.49 2.70
N SER A 93 7.88 -12.44 3.04
CA SER A 93 7.39 -12.81 4.38
C SER A 93 5.86 -12.73 4.41
N LYS A 94 5.18 -13.81 4.02
CA LYS A 94 3.86 -14.27 4.51
C LYS A 94 3.30 -15.31 3.53
N GLU A 95 3.82 -16.52 3.59
CA GLU A 95 3.16 -17.78 3.21
C GLU A 95 4.18 -18.90 3.41
N ASP A 96 4.34 -19.37 4.65
CA ASP A 96 5.01 -20.64 4.96
C ASP A 96 4.52 -21.11 6.35
N ARG A 97 3.21 -21.31 6.46
CA ARG A 97 2.57 -22.10 7.52
C ARG A 97 1.32 -22.77 6.94
N LYS A 98 1.57 -23.86 6.22
CA LYS A 98 0.65 -24.93 5.80
C LYS A 98 1.50 -25.84 4.91
N ASP A 99 1.57 -27.16 5.02
CA ASP A 99 0.91 -28.18 5.81
C ASP A 99 1.98 -29.27 5.97
N LYS A 100 2.23 -29.76 7.18
CA LYS A 100 3.17 -30.86 7.41
C LYS A 100 2.41 -32.03 8.00
N ASP A 101 1.46 -32.54 7.24
CA ASP A 101 0.79 -33.80 7.52
C ASP A 101 0.45 -34.53 6.21
N ARG A 102 0.69 -35.84 6.25
CA ARG A 102 0.36 -36.88 5.25
C ARG A 102 1.19 -36.92 3.97
N GLU A 103 2.28 -37.68 4.05
CA GLU A 103 2.44 -38.87 3.20
C GLU A 103 3.44 -39.85 3.84
N LYS A 104 2.91 -40.83 4.58
CA LYS A 104 3.60 -42.10 4.82
C LYS A 104 2.78 -43.18 4.12
N GLY A 105 2.90 -43.23 2.81
CA GLY A 105 2.60 -44.41 1.99
C GLY A 105 3.94 -44.98 1.53
N LYS A 106 4.53 -45.86 2.32
CA LYS A 106 5.68 -46.67 1.90
C LYS A 106 5.29 -48.13 2.06
N GLU A 107 4.52 -48.64 1.11
CA GLU A 107 4.38 -50.07 0.90
C GLU A 107 5.71 -50.57 0.32
N MET A 108 6.53 -51.17 1.19
CA MET A 108 7.61 -52.03 0.78
C MET A 108 7.03 -53.44 0.68
N GLY A 109 6.88 -53.92 -0.55
CA GLY A 109 6.71 -55.34 -0.80
C GLY A 109 8.02 -56.04 -0.51
N GLU A 110 8.01 -56.96 0.45
CA GLU A 110 8.99 -58.03 0.53
C GLU A 110 8.29 -59.36 0.80
N HIS A 111 8.79 -60.33 0.05
CA HIS A 111 8.36 -61.72 -0.12
C HIS A 111 8.71 -62.57 1.12
N LYS A 112 7.81 -63.52 1.48
CA LYS A 112 7.97 -64.86 2.16
C LYS A 112 9.05 -65.05 3.26
N PRO A 113 8.84 -65.87 4.33
CA PRO A 113 8.31 -67.25 4.22
C PRO A 113 7.54 -67.84 5.43
N ARG A 114 6.62 -68.79 5.18
CA ARG A 114 6.64 -70.20 5.61
C ARG A 114 5.39 -70.90 5.06
#